data_AF-A0A815ZVW2-F1
#
_entry.id   AF-A0A815ZVW2-F1
#
_cell.length_a   1.000
_cell.length_b   1.000
_cell.length_c   1.000
_cell.angle_alpha   90.00
_cell.angle_beta   90.00
_cell.angle_gamma   90.00
#
_symmetry.space_group_name_H-M   'P 1'
#
loop_
_entity.id
_entity.type
_entity.pdbx_description
1 polymer ?
#
loop_
_entity_poly.entity_id
_entity_poly.type
_entity_poly.pdbx_seq_one_letter_code
_entity_poly.pdbx_strand_id
1 'polypeptide(L)'
;LQTNIYQKWNWDLILALLKDFSKLANQTQGDLYERFLDKLFDFFKPENKDGFSSIQLTDSLSNVTCRSLIAFSDLLVYPSRIQSNHIKYIASNIARTLLTSINDALKQSILAMTEDIGRAIITEHDLLSKNSVYYYLFLGRLSKTAFGVEALTESEIFVRLLEMLRMDDCFATSAIVALSSFNYYYDGSCRHFLVQALKTPCMALRLYCTSLLRVILRCNPVAFGTWGVDLLCSQLHDTNQTVVLETVSIIDEALEDKRLTNIFHKQWHALTALKTKSSYLNDIYHLISARLCSIPFNQLSAD
;
A
#
# COMPACT_ATOMS: atom_id res chain seq x y z
N LEU A 1 20.40 -18.71 16.13
CA LEU A 1 21.42 -19.40 15.29
C LEU A 1 21.50 -20.92 15.54
N GLN A 2 21.31 -21.42 16.77
CA GLN A 2 21.51 -22.83 17.16
C GLN A 2 20.54 -23.87 16.54
N THR A 3 19.33 -23.47 16.12
CA THR A 3 18.34 -24.39 15.51
C THR A 3 17.65 -23.75 14.32
N ASN A 4 17.27 -24.53 13.31
CA ASN A 4 16.51 -24.07 12.14
C ASN A 4 14.99 -24.10 12.35
N ILE A 5 14.52 -24.66 13.47
CA ILE A 5 13.09 -24.74 13.79
C ILE A 5 12.64 -23.38 14.36
N TYR A 6 11.89 -22.61 13.55
CA TYR A 6 11.52 -21.24 13.89
C TYR A 6 10.60 -21.15 15.13
N GLN A 7 9.81 -22.19 15.41
CA GLN A 7 8.94 -22.25 16.59
C GLN A 7 9.75 -22.31 17.90
N LYS A 8 11.03 -22.70 17.83
CA LYS A 8 11.93 -22.74 19.00
C LYS A 8 12.73 -21.44 19.18
N TRP A 9 12.56 -20.46 18.29
CA TRP A 9 13.28 -19.20 18.39
C TRP A 9 12.66 -18.31 19.46
N ASN A 10 13.50 -17.55 20.17
CA ASN A 10 13.03 -16.52 21.09
C ASN A 10 12.65 -15.27 20.28
N TRP A 11 11.40 -15.23 19.82
CA TRP A 11 10.88 -14.15 18.98
C TRP A 11 10.86 -12.79 19.68
N ASP A 12 10.64 -12.75 21.00
CA ASP A 12 10.69 -11.51 21.77
C ASP A 12 12.10 -10.91 21.77
N LEU A 13 13.13 -11.75 21.94
CA LEU A 13 14.52 -11.33 21.84
C LEU A 13 14.87 -10.90 20.41
N ILE A 14 14.42 -11.65 19.40
CA ILE A 14 14.63 -11.28 17.98
C ILE A 14 14.02 -9.90 17.71
N LEU A 15 12.78 -9.67 18.13
CA LEU A 15 12.10 -8.40 17.95
C LEU A 15 12.81 -7.25 18.67
N ALA A 16 13.30 -7.48 19.90
CA ALA A 16 14.08 -6.51 20.65
C ALA A 16 15.38 -6.16 19.92
N LEU A 17 16.12 -7.17 19.45
CA LEU A 17 17.36 -6.99 18.70
C LEU A 17 17.14 -6.21 17.39
N LEU A 18 16.07 -6.51 16.65
CA LEU A 18 15.75 -5.80 15.40
C LEU A 18 15.41 -4.32 15.64
N LYS A 19 14.74 -3.99 16.75
CA LYS A 19 14.42 -2.60 17.11
C LYS A 19 15.64 -1.77 17.49
N ASP A 20 16.62 -2.39 18.15
CA ASP A 20 17.87 -1.74 18.58
C ASP A 20 19.05 -1.98 17.62
N PHE A 21 18.77 -2.51 16.42
CA PHE A 21 19.80 -3.01 15.51
C PHE A 21 20.84 -1.96 15.09
N SER A 22 20.45 -0.68 15.01
CA SER A 22 21.37 0.43 14.70
C SER A 22 22.49 0.61 15.74
N LYS A 23 22.27 0.18 16.98
CA LYS A 23 23.29 0.18 18.05
C LYS A 23 24.19 -1.05 17.98
N LEU A 24 23.64 -2.18 17.56
CA LEU A 24 24.27 -3.49 17.52
C LEU A 24 25.24 -3.65 16.34
N ALA A 25 24.90 -3.09 15.18
CA ALA A 25 25.72 -3.15 13.96
C ALA A 25 27.06 -2.39 14.04
N ASN A 26 27.32 -1.67 15.15
CA ASN A 26 28.56 -0.93 15.39
C ASN A 26 29.62 -1.78 16.11
N GLN A 27 29.29 -3.03 16.45
CA GLN A 27 30.19 -3.94 17.17
C GLN A 27 30.89 -4.91 16.22
N THR A 28 32.11 -5.33 16.59
CA THR A 28 33.06 -6.19 15.86
C THR A 28 32.59 -7.62 15.52
N GLN A 29 31.28 -7.91 15.59
CA GLN A 29 30.67 -9.22 15.33
C GLN A 29 29.97 -9.32 13.96
N GLY A 30 30.58 -8.76 12.90
CA GLY A 30 29.99 -8.68 11.56
C GLY A 30 29.41 -10.01 11.05
N ASP A 31 30.19 -11.09 11.13
CA ASP A 31 29.80 -12.42 10.62
C ASP A 31 28.59 -13.01 11.38
N LEU A 32 28.46 -12.74 12.68
CA LEU A 32 27.32 -13.21 13.47
C LEU A 32 26.04 -12.47 13.08
N TYR A 33 26.14 -11.17 12.80
CA TYR A 33 25.01 -10.38 12.33
C TYR A 33 24.58 -10.79 10.92
N GLU A 34 25.53 -11.03 10.02
CA GLU A 34 25.25 -11.53 8.67
C GLU A 34 24.47 -12.85 8.72
N ARG A 35 25.00 -13.85 9.44
CA ARG A 35 24.31 -15.14 9.62
C ARG A 35 22.95 -15.03 10.31
N PHE A 36 22.78 -14.03 11.19
CA PHE A 36 21.49 -13.76 11.82
C PHE A 36 20.48 -13.17 10.83
N LEU A 37 20.91 -12.21 10.01
CA LEU A 37 20.08 -11.60 8.98
C LEU A 37 19.70 -12.60 7.89
N ASP A 38 20.64 -13.43 7.43
CA ASP A 38 20.38 -14.49 6.44
C ASP A 38 19.35 -15.48 6.96
N LYS A 39 19.48 -15.90 8.22
CA LYS A 39 18.53 -16.83 8.84
C LYS A 39 17.13 -16.25 8.99
N LEU A 40 17.03 -14.96 9.28
CA LEU A 40 15.73 -14.25 9.27
C LEU A 40 15.18 -14.10 7.85
N PHE A 41 16.03 -13.78 6.89
CA PHE A 41 15.67 -13.66 5.49
C PHE A 41 15.11 -14.99 4.95
N ASP A 42 15.78 -16.11 5.20
CA ASP A 42 15.30 -17.45 4.81
C ASP A 42 13.92 -17.77 5.41
N PHE A 43 13.65 -17.32 6.64
CA PHE A 43 12.34 -17.49 7.27
C PHE A 43 11.26 -16.61 6.63
N PHE A 44 11.59 -15.35 6.31
CA PHE A 44 10.64 -14.41 5.71
C PHE A 44 10.44 -14.62 4.21
N LYS A 45 11.29 -15.39 3.54
CA LYS A 45 11.16 -15.67 2.11
C LYS A 45 9.83 -16.39 1.79
N PRO A 46 9.01 -15.89 0.83
CA PRO A 46 7.75 -16.52 0.46
C PRO A 46 7.85 -18.00 0.09
N GLU A 47 8.93 -18.39 -0.61
CA GLU A 47 9.19 -19.73 -1.12
C GLU A 47 9.47 -20.76 -0.01
N ASN A 48 9.75 -20.30 1.21
CA ASN A 48 9.92 -21.18 2.35
C ASN A 48 8.56 -21.70 2.82
N LYS A 49 8.23 -22.95 2.44
CA LYS A 49 6.95 -23.61 2.74
C LYS A 49 6.67 -23.74 4.25
N ASP A 50 7.72 -23.89 5.05
CA ASP A 50 7.63 -23.95 6.51
C ASP A 50 8.01 -22.61 7.16
N GLY A 51 7.99 -21.53 6.38
CA GLY A 51 8.40 -20.20 6.80
C GLY A 51 7.22 -19.31 7.16
N PHE A 52 7.45 -18.00 7.06
CA PHE A 52 6.50 -16.98 7.47
C PHE A 52 5.17 -17.04 6.71
N SER A 53 5.20 -17.33 5.40
CA SER A 53 4.02 -17.29 4.52
C SER A 53 2.95 -18.33 4.86
N SER A 54 3.33 -19.45 5.50
CA SER A 54 2.42 -20.55 5.83
C SER A 54 1.77 -20.46 7.22
N ILE A 55 2.24 -19.55 8.07
CA ILE A 55 1.71 -19.33 9.42
C ILE A 55 0.27 -18.79 9.32
N GLN A 56 -0.65 -19.42 10.03
CA GLN A 56 -2.05 -18.97 10.13
C GLN A 56 -2.14 -17.70 10.97
N LEU A 57 -3.04 -16.79 10.60
CA LEU A 57 -3.29 -15.55 11.36
C LEU A 57 -3.79 -15.82 12.78
N THR A 58 -4.45 -16.97 13.00
CA THR A 58 -4.92 -17.41 14.32
C THR A 58 -3.82 -18.03 15.18
N ASP A 59 -2.62 -18.25 14.64
CA ASP A 59 -1.51 -18.81 15.39
C ASP A 59 -0.97 -17.80 16.42
N SER A 60 -0.65 -18.28 17.62
CA SER A 60 0.01 -17.52 18.68
C SER A 60 1.28 -16.78 18.22
N LEU A 61 2.03 -17.36 17.27
CA LEU A 61 3.26 -16.79 16.71
C LEU A 61 3.00 -15.75 15.62
N SER A 62 1.78 -15.64 15.07
CA SER A 62 1.48 -14.73 13.96
C SER A 62 1.81 -13.27 14.32
N ASN A 63 1.37 -12.81 15.50
CA ASN A 63 1.57 -11.44 15.93
C ASN A 63 3.06 -11.09 16.09
N VAL A 64 3.82 -11.91 16.81
CA VAL A 64 5.24 -11.63 17.08
C VAL A 64 6.10 -11.73 15.83
N THR A 65 5.81 -12.69 14.93
CA THR A 65 6.52 -12.82 13.65
C THR A 65 6.19 -11.68 12.70
N CYS A 66 4.93 -11.21 12.65
CA CYS A 66 4.55 -10.02 11.89
C CYS A 66 5.27 -8.76 12.39
N ARG A 67 5.28 -8.53 13.71
CA ARG A 67 6.03 -7.42 14.31
C ARG A 67 7.52 -7.51 14.02
N SER A 68 8.07 -8.72 13.97
CA SER A 68 9.46 -8.97 13.60
C SER A 68 9.72 -8.66 12.13
N LEU A 69 8.81 -9.01 11.20
CA LEU A 69 8.90 -8.60 9.79
C LEU A 69 8.91 -7.08 9.65
N ILE A 70 8.06 -6.37 10.41
CA ILE A 70 8.02 -4.90 10.37
C ILE A 70 9.33 -4.31 10.89
N ALA A 71 9.85 -4.78 12.02
CA ALA A 71 11.13 -4.31 12.56
C ALA A 71 12.30 -4.63 11.60
N PHE A 72 12.26 -5.82 10.98
CA PHE A 72 13.22 -6.20 9.94
C PHE A 72 13.11 -5.26 8.73
N SER A 73 11.90 -4.94 8.27
CA SER A 73 11.68 -3.99 7.18
C SER A 73 12.27 -2.62 7.47
N ASP A 74 12.19 -2.14 8.70
CA ASP A 74 12.78 -0.85 9.09
C ASP A 74 14.30 -0.83 8.97
N LEU A 75 14.94 -1.97 9.27
CA LEU A 75 16.36 -2.12 9.05
C LEU A 75 16.71 -2.04 7.55
N LEU A 76 15.93 -2.73 6.72
CA LEU A 76 16.15 -2.80 5.27
C LEU A 76 15.87 -1.47 4.57
N VAL A 77 14.86 -0.72 5.02
CA VAL A 77 14.37 0.53 4.42
C VAL A 77 15.23 1.74 4.77
N TYR A 78 15.91 1.70 5.93
CA TYR A 78 16.75 2.78 6.44
C TYR A 78 18.21 2.33 6.67
N PRO A 79 18.94 1.90 5.61
CA PRO A 79 20.32 1.46 5.76
C PRO A 79 21.23 2.59 6.26
N SER A 80 20.86 3.86 6.08
CA SER A 80 21.58 5.01 6.64
C SER A 80 21.67 5.00 8.18
N ARG A 81 20.79 4.27 8.87
CA ARG A 81 20.83 4.10 10.34
C ARG A 81 21.87 3.10 10.82
N ILE A 82 22.36 2.26 9.91
CA ILE A 82 23.43 1.30 10.17
C ILE A 82 24.76 2.07 10.02
N GLN A 83 25.76 1.88 10.86
CA GLN A 83 27.08 2.52 10.62
C GLN A 83 27.97 1.66 9.74
N SER A 84 28.00 0.34 9.99
CA SER A 84 28.79 -0.62 9.22
C SER A 84 28.36 -0.68 7.75
N ASN A 85 29.29 -0.36 6.84
CA ASN A 85 29.05 -0.41 5.39
C ASN A 85 28.80 -1.83 4.87
N HIS A 86 29.44 -2.84 5.50
CA HIS A 86 29.20 -4.26 5.17
C HIS A 86 27.74 -4.65 5.44
N ILE A 87 27.24 -4.32 6.65
CA ILE A 87 25.86 -4.66 7.04
C ILE A 87 24.84 -3.84 6.24
N LYS A 88 25.14 -2.60 5.86
CA LYS A 88 24.30 -1.83 4.91
C LYS A 88 24.15 -2.52 3.57
N TYR A 89 25.26 -3.03 3.03
CA TYR A 89 25.26 -3.73 1.75
C TYR A 89 24.41 -5.00 1.85
N ILE A 90 24.61 -5.80 2.89
CA ILE A 90 23.82 -7.02 3.15
C ILE A 90 22.33 -6.69 3.27
N ALA A 91 21.96 -5.72 4.10
CA ALA A 91 20.56 -5.29 4.26
C ALA A 91 19.95 -4.84 2.94
N SER A 92 20.68 -4.05 2.14
CA SER A 92 20.20 -3.59 0.83
C SER A 92 20.03 -4.74 -0.17
N ASN A 93 20.92 -5.74 -0.14
CA ASN A 93 20.81 -6.94 -0.96
C ASN A 93 19.60 -7.79 -0.55
N ILE A 94 19.44 -8.04 0.75
CA ILE A 94 18.28 -8.75 1.32
C ILE A 94 16.97 -8.08 0.91
N ALA A 95 16.89 -6.74 0.99
CA ALA A 95 15.70 -6.00 0.59
C ALA A 95 15.31 -6.28 -0.87
N ARG A 96 16.29 -6.19 -1.79
CA ARG A 96 16.09 -6.45 -3.22
C ARG A 96 15.75 -7.91 -3.49
N THR A 97 16.49 -8.86 -2.90
CA THR A 97 16.21 -10.28 -3.10
C THR A 97 14.85 -10.67 -2.56
N LEU A 98 14.43 -10.14 -1.41
CA LEU A 98 13.09 -10.39 -0.87
C LEU A 98 12.00 -9.81 -1.78
N LEU A 99 12.21 -8.63 -2.35
CA LEU A 99 11.28 -8.06 -3.33
C LEU A 99 11.16 -8.91 -4.60
N THR A 100 12.29 -9.39 -5.14
CA THR A 100 12.29 -10.33 -6.29
C THR A 100 11.50 -11.59 -5.95
N SER A 101 11.74 -12.19 -4.78
CA SER A 101 11.00 -13.36 -4.32
C SER A 101 9.50 -13.13 -4.14
N ILE A 102 9.09 -11.95 -3.64
CA ILE A 102 7.68 -11.58 -3.55
C ILE A 102 7.10 -11.42 -4.97
N ASN A 103 7.80 -10.76 -5.88
CA ASN A 103 7.34 -10.61 -7.26
C ASN A 103 7.18 -11.98 -7.96
N ASP A 104 8.12 -12.90 -7.76
CA ASP A 104 8.04 -14.27 -8.28
C ASP A 104 6.85 -15.04 -7.68
N ALA A 105 6.59 -14.89 -6.39
CA ALA A 105 5.42 -15.49 -5.74
C ALA A 105 4.11 -14.94 -6.31
N LEU A 106 4.00 -13.62 -6.53
CA LEU A 106 2.84 -13.00 -7.18
C LEU A 106 2.69 -13.44 -8.64
N LYS A 107 3.81 -13.59 -9.37
CA LYS A 107 3.83 -14.12 -10.74
C LYS A 107 3.25 -15.53 -10.80
N GLN A 108 3.68 -16.40 -9.89
CA GLN A 108 3.15 -17.75 -9.78
C GLN A 108 1.65 -17.76 -9.47
N SER A 109 1.14 -16.80 -8.69
CA SER A 109 -0.29 -16.67 -8.42
C SER A 109 -1.10 -16.32 -9.66
N ILE A 110 -0.59 -15.43 -10.52
CA ILE A 110 -1.21 -15.13 -11.81
C ILE A 110 -1.19 -16.36 -12.72
N LEU A 111 -0.02 -17.02 -12.84
CA LEU A 111 0.15 -18.20 -13.68
C LEU A 111 -0.76 -19.35 -13.26
N ALA A 112 -0.90 -19.62 -11.97
CA ALA A 112 -1.78 -20.67 -11.46
C ALA A 112 -3.28 -20.42 -11.73
N MET A 113 -3.67 -19.17 -12.01
CA MET A 113 -5.03 -18.82 -12.41
C MET A 113 -5.24 -18.94 -13.93
N THR A 114 -4.20 -18.72 -14.73
CA THR A 114 -4.28 -18.75 -16.21
C THR A 114 -3.90 -20.10 -16.82
N GLU A 115 -3.03 -20.85 -16.14
CA GLU A 115 -2.47 -22.12 -16.56
C GLU A 115 -2.70 -23.14 -15.44
N ASP A 116 -3.13 -24.37 -15.77
CA ASP A 116 -3.34 -25.48 -14.83
C ASP A 116 -1.99 -26.07 -14.35
N ILE A 117 -1.03 -25.20 -14.02
CA ILE A 117 0.36 -25.53 -13.73
C ILE A 117 0.73 -24.93 -12.37
N GLY A 118 0.72 -25.80 -11.35
CA GLY A 118 1.42 -25.56 -10.09
C GLY A 118 0.60 -24.92 -8.97
N ARG A 119 1.08 -25.11 -7.73
CA ARG A 119 0.49 -24.52 -6.52
C ARG A 119 1.06 -23.13 -6.30
N ALA A 120 0.24 -22.09 -6.41
CA ALA A 120 0.60 -20.73 -6.04
C ALA A 120 0.98 -20.64 -4.55
N ILE A 121 2.00 -19.82 -4.25
CA ILE A 121 2.47 -19.57 -2.89
C ILE A 121 1.56 -18.59 -2.15
N ILE A 122 1.04 -17.59 -2.87
CA ILE A 122 0.20 -16.52 -2.32
C ILE A 122 -1.13 -16.52 -3.08
N THR A 123 -2.14 -17.21 -2.58
CA THR A 123 -3.49 -17.14 -3.15
C THR A 123 -4.32 -16.06 -2.47
N GLU A 124 -5.39 -15.59 -3.12
CA GLU A 124 -6.36 -14.69 -2.51
C GLU A 124 -6.94 -15.24 -1.18
N HIS A 125 -7.19 -16.55 -1.12
CA HIS A 125 -7.67 -17.21 0.09
C HIS A 125 -6.62 -17.19 1.21
N ASP A 126 -5.34 -17.36 0.86
CA ASP A 126 -4.26 -17.29 1.84
C ASP A 126 -4.17 -15.89 2.47
N LEU A 127 -4.48 -14.82 1.74
CA LEU A 127 -4.47 -13.46 2.30
C LEU A 127 -5.49 -13.24 3.41
N LEU A 128 -6.54 -14.06 3.47
CA LEU A 128 -7.57 -13.98 4.51
C LEU A 128 -7.23 -14.81 5.76
N SER A 129 -6.29 -15.75 5.65
CA SER A 129 -6.06 -16.79 6.67
C SER A 129 -4.61 -16.91 7.12
N LYS A 130 -3.64 -16.45 6.33
CA LYS A 130 -2.20 -16.62 6.58
C LYS A 130 -1.44 -15.30 6.62
N ASN A 131 -0.25 -15.38 7.19
CA ASN A 131 0.70 -14.28 7.30
C ASN A 131 1.23 -13.74 5.96
N SER A 132 0.99 -14.43 4.84
CA SER A 132 1.36 -13.94 3.49
C SER A 132 0.77 -12.55 3.19
N VAL A 133 -0.36 -12.18 3.82
CA VAL A 133 -0.93 -10.83 3.76
C VAL A 133 0.03 -9.73 4.21
N TYR A 134 0.94 -10.02 5.14
CA TYR A 134 1.87 -9.03 5.69
C TYR A 134 3.03 -8.70 4.76
N TYR A 135 3.22 -9.44 3.64
CA TYR A 135 4.15 -9.00 2.60
C TYR A 135 3.72 -7.66 1.98
N TYR A 136 2.43 -7.38 1.88
CA TYR A 136 1.95 -6.09 1.40
C TYR A 136 2.28 -4.96 2.37
N LEU A 137 2.28 -5.21 3.69
CA LEU A 137 2.78 -4.24 4.66
C LEU A 137 4.26 -3.96 4.45
N PHE A 138 5.06 -5.00 4.17
CA PHE A 138 6.48 -4.84 3.82
C PHE A 138 6.67 -3.95 2.59
N LEU A 139 5.92 -4.18 1.51
CA LEU A 139 5.92 -3.31 0.31
C LEU A 139 5.52 -1.87 0.66
N GLY A 140 4.49 -1.71 1.49
CA GLY A 140 4.04 -0.43 2.01
C GLY A 140 5.12 0.33 2.78
N ARG A 141 5.93 -0.36 3.60
CA ARG A 141 7.04 0.25 4.35
C ARG A 141 8.13 0.77 3.41
N LEU A 142 8.48 0.01 2.38
CA LEU A 142 9.45 0.43 1.36
C LEU A 142 8.98 1.66 0.58
N SER A 143 7.68 1.79 0.31
CA SER A 143 7.14 2.96 -0.40
C SER A 143 7.29 4.31 0.34
N LYS A 144 7.79 4.30 1.58
CA LYS A 144 7.98 5.50 2.42
C LYS A 144 9.35 6.16 2.27
N THR A 145 10.32 5.51 1.63
CA THR A 145 11.68 6.07 1.45
C THR A 145 12.10 6.05 -0.01
N ALA A 146 13.00 6.95 -0.38
CA ALA A 146 13.55 7.01 -1.74
C ALA A 146 14.20 5.69 -2.16
N PHE A 147 15.03 5.10 -1.28
CA PHE A 147 15.66 3.79 -1.49
C PHE A 147 14.60 2.69 -1.71
N GLY A 148 13.56 2.66 -0.88
CA GLY A 148 12.54 1.62 -1.01
C GLY A 148 11.69 1.78 -2.28
N VAL A 149 11.39 3.01 -2.71
CA VAL A 149 10.71 3.29 -3.99
C VAL A 149 11.56 2.85 -5.18
N GLU A 150 12.88 3.12 -5.15
CA GLU A 150 13.83 2.64 -6.15
C GLU A 150 13.83 1.10 -6.22
N ALA A 151 14.02 0.43 -5.08
CA ALA A 151 14.02 -1.03 -5.01
C ALA A 151 12.69 -1.66 -5.45
N LEU A 152 11.54 -1.07 -5.09
CA LEU A 152 10.22 -1.51 -5.56
C LEU A 152 10.12 -1.41 -7.09
N THR A 153 10.65 -0.34 -7.67
CA THR A 153 10.64 -0.12 -9.12
C THR A 153 11.54 -1.12 -9.84
N GLU A 154 12.77 -1.34 -9.34
CA GLU A 154 13.71 -2.34 -9.86
C GLU A 154 13.14 -3.76 -9.82
N SER A 155 12.36 -4.08 -8.79
CA SER A 155 11.74 -5.40 -8.62
C SER A 155 10.52 -5.67 -9.52
N GLU A 156 10.08 -4.67 -10.29
CA GLU A 156 8.88 -4.73 -11.16
C GLU A 156 7.58 -5.07 -10.42
N ILE A 157 7.52 -4.87 -9.10
CA ILE A 157 6.34 -5.24 -8.30
C ILE A 157 5.08 -4.50 -8.77
N PHE A 158 5.21 -3.24 -9.19
CA PHE A 158 4.06 -2.47 -9.70
C PHE A 158 3.58 -2.98 -11.05
N VAL A 159 4.48 -3.47 -11.90
CA VAL A 159 4.08 -4.11 -13.17
C VAL A 159 3.23 -5.34 -12.86
N ARG A 160 3.69 -6.16 -11.92
CA ARG A 160 2.96 -7.34 -11.45
C ARG A 160 1.59 -7.00 -10.86
N LEU A 161 1.52 -6.01 -9.98
CA LEU A 161 0.26 -5.58 -9.37
C LEU A 161 -0.71 -5.02 -10.43
N LEU A 162 -0.22 -4.30 -11.44
CA LEU A 162 -1.03 -3.82 -12.56
C LEU A 162 -1.56 -4.96 -13.43
N GLU A 163 -0.78 -6.03 -13.64
CA GLU A 163 -1.28 -7.25 -14.29
C GLU A 163 -2.43 -7.88 -13.50
N MET A 164 -2.30 -7.96 -12.17
CA MET A 164 -3.36 -8.49 -11.29
C MET A 164 -4.65 -7.66 -11.40
N LEU A 165 -4.57 -6.32 -11.52
CA LEU A 165 -5.75 -5.47 -11.72
C LEU A 165 -6.49 -5.72 -13.03
N ARG A 166 -5.81 -6.27 -14.05
CA ARG A 166 -6.43 -6.57 -15.36
C ARG A 166 -7.19 -7.90 -15.36
N MET A 167 -7.00 -8.72 -14.33
CA MET A 167 -7.59 -10.05 -14.18
C MET A 167 -8.97 -10.00 -13.50
N ASP A 168 -9.78 -9.00 -13.84
CA ASP A 168 -11.11 -8.74 -13.27
C ASP A 168 -11.11 -8.82 -11.71
N ASP A 169 -12.11 -9.48 -11.13
CA ASP A 169 -12.31 -9.58 -9.69
C ASP A 169 -11.41 -10.63 -9.01
N CYS A 170 -10.64 -11.40 -9.79
CA CYS A 170 -9.87 -12.54 -9.31
C CYS A 170 -8.77 -12.16 -8.33
N PHE A 171 -8.28 -10.92 -8.34
CA PHE A 171 -7.22 -10.44 -7.45
C PHE A 171 -7.63 -9.21 -6.63
N ALA A 172 -8.94 -9.07 -6.36
CA ALA A 172 -9.47 -7.92 -5.63
C ALA A 172 -8.89 -7.79 -4.21
N THR A 173 -8.68 -8.90 -3.48
CA THR A 173 -8.11 -8.84 -2.12
C THR A 173 -6.66 -8.42 -2.17
N SER A 174 -5.85 -9.01 -3.07
CA SER A 174 -4.46 -8.58 -3.27
C SER A 174 -4.35 -7.09 -3.57
N ALA A 175 -5.20 -6.58 -4.48
CA ALA A 175 -5.25 -5.16 -4.81
C ALA A 175 -5.63 -4.29 -3.60
N ILE A 176 -6.67 -4.67 -2.85
CA ILE A 176 -7.14 -3.95 -1.66
C ILE A 176 -6.05 -3.88 -0.58
N VAL A 177 -5.38 -5.00 -0.30
CA VAL A 177 -4.31 -5.07 0.71
C VAL A 177 -3.09 -4.27 0.26
N ALA A 178 -2.73 -4.31 -1.03
CA ALA A 178 -1.65 -3.49 -1.58
C ALA A 178 -1.97 -1.98 -1.44
N LEU A 179 -3.17 -1.57 -1.87
CA LEU A 179 -3.62 -0.18 -1.84
C LEU A 179 -3.73 0.37 -0.41
N SER A 180 -4.18 -0.42 0.57
CA SER A 180 -4.19 0.01 1.98
C SER A 180 -2.77 0.19 2.56
N SER A 181 -1.78 -0.49 1.99
CA SER A 181 -0.43 -0.51 2.55
C SER A 181 0.48 0.61 2.03
N PHE A 182 0.26 1.07 0.79
CA PHE A 182 1.15 2.02 0.13
C PHE A 182 1.08 3.46 0.67
N ASN A 183 2.17 4.17 0.45
CA ASN A 183 2.29 5.60 0.75
C ASN A 183 1.99 6.45 -0.48
N TYR A 184 0.99 7.31 -0.38
CA TYR A 184 0.55 8.21 -1.47
C TYR A 184 1.09 9.63 -1.36
N TYR A 185 1.97 9.90 -0.40
CA TYR A 185 2.50 11.24 -0.15
C TYR A 185 3.32 11.80 -1.32
N TYR A 186 4.09 10.94 -2.01
CA TYR A 186 4.91 11.34 -3.16
C TYR A 186 4.23 10.93 -4.46
N ASP A 187 4.49 11.70 -5.52
CA ASP A 187 4.10 11.28 -6.87
C ASP A 187 4.93 10.08 -7.34
N GLY A 188 4.33 9.21 -8.16
CA GLY A 188 4.97 8.01 -8.68
C GLY A 188 4.09 6.76 -8.69
N SER A 189 4.72 5.59 -8.67
CA SER A 189 4.10 4.29 -8.94
C SER A 189 2.94 3.93 -8.00
N CYS A 190 2.99 4.35 -6.73
CA CYS A 190 1.89 4.13 -5.78
C CYS A 190 0.62 4.86 -6.22
N ARG A 191 0.73 6.15 -6.57
CA ARG A 191 -0.41 6.93 -7.08
C ARG A 191 -0.88 6.41 -8.42
N HIS A 192 0.05 6.07 -9.33
CA HIS A 192 -0.30 5.46 -10.61
C HIS A 192 -1.12 4.18 -10.42
N PHE A 193 -0.71 3.30 -9.50
CA PHE A 193 -1.44 2.08 -9.18
C PHE A 193 -2.86 2.36 -8.67
N LEU A 194 -3.03 3.32 -7.75
CA LEU A 194 -4.36 3.76 -7.29
C LEU A 194 -5.22 4.32 -8.43
N VAL A 195 -4.64 5.13 -9.32
CA VAL A 195 -5.34 5.69 -10.50
C VAL A 195 -5.85 4.58 -11.42
N GLN A 196 -5.06 3.53 -11.62
CA GLN A 196 -5.49 2.38 -12.42
C GLN A 196 -6.58 1.59 -11.70
N ALA A 197 -6.45 1.38 -10.39
CA ALA A 197 -7.45 0.68 -9.58
C ALA A 197 -8.83 1.38 -9.60
N LEU A 198 -8.85 2.71 -9.54
CA LEU A 198 -10.04 3.56 -9.69
C LEU A 198 -10.74 3.46 -11.06
N LYS A 199 -10.14 2.81 -12.05
CA LYS A 199 -10.66 2.66 -13.42
C LYS A 199 -10.95 1.20 -13.80
N THR A 200 -10.76 0.28 -12.86
CA THR A 200 -10.99 -1.15 -13.08
C THR A 200 -12.46 -1.46 -13.36
N PRO A 201 -12.79 -2.55 -14.07
CA PRO A 201 -14.18 -2.99 -14.23
C PRO A 201 -14.83 -3.42 -12.90
N CYS A 202 -14.03 -3.90 -11.94
CA CYS A 202 -14.44 -4.29 -10.60
C CYS A 202 -15.08 -3.13 -9.82
N MET A 203 -16.40 -3.16 -9.65
CA MET A 203 -17.12 -2.11 -8.90
C MET A 203 -16.72 -2.08 -7.42
N ALA A 204 -16.53 -3.24 -6.78
CA ALA A 204 -16.11 -3.32 -5.38
C ALA A 204 -14.74 -2.66 -5.15
N LEU A 205 -13.79 -2.88 -6.06
CA LEU A 205 -12.47 -2.29 -5.98
C LEU A 205 -12.52 -0.77 -6.21
N ARG A 206 -13.27 -0.28 -7.20
CA ARG A 206 -13.44 1.17 -7.41
C ARG A 206 -14.07 1.85 -6.19
N LEU A 207 -15.08 1.24 -5.58
CA LEU A 207 -15.71 1.74 -4.36
C LEU A 207 -14.71 1.79 -3.19
N TYR A 208 -13.93 0.73 -3.01
CA TYR A 208 -12.87 0.70 -1.99
C TYR A 208 -11.82 1.79 -2.23
N CYS A 209 -11.33 1.94 -3.46
CA CYS A 209 -10.35 2.96 -3.82
C CYS A 209 -10.89 4.37 -3.59
N THR A 210 -12.16 4.60 -3.90
CA THR A 210 -12.84 5.87 -3.64
C THR A 210 -12.89 6.13 -2.13
N SER A 211 -13.29 5.14 -1.33
CA SER A 211 -13.28 5.24 0.14
C SER A 211 -11.88 5.51 0.69
N LEU A 212 -10.85 4.92 0.10
CA LEU A 212 -9.45 5.15 0.46
C LEU A 212 -9.02 6.61 0.21
N LEU A 213 -9.56 7.29 -0.82
CA LEU A 213 -9.31 8.73 -1.01
C LEU A 213 -9.72 9.54 0.22
N ARG A 214 -10.80 9.16 0.92
CA ARG A 214 -11.20 9.82 2.18
C ARG A 214 -10.13 9.67 3.26
N VAL A 215 -9.54 8.47 3.40
CA VAL A 215 -8.47 8.23 4.36
C VAL A 215 -7.25 9.08 4.02
N ILE A 216 -6.87 9.15 2.75
CA ILE A 216 -5.72 9.93 2.30
C ILE A 216 -5.96 11.44 2.52
N LEU A 217 -7.17 11.92 2.21
CA LEU A 217 -7.61 13.29 2.48
C LEU A 217 -7.42 13.66 3.96
N ARG A 218 -7.91 12.83 4.89
CA ARG A 218 -7.80 13.05 6.34
C ARG A 218 -6.35 13.04 6.84
N CYS A 219 -5.49 12.22 6.24
CA CYS A 219 -4.09 12.13 6.62
C CYS A 219 -3.29 13.38 6.23
N ASN A 220 -3.56 13.97 5.06
CA ASN A 220 -2.88 15.20 4.62
C ASN A 220 -3.71 15.96 3.58
N PRO A 221 -4.60 16.89 3.99
CA PRO A 221 -5.46 17.60 3.05
C PRO A 221 -4.69 18.51 2.10
N VAL A 222 -3.54 19.06 2.53
CA VAL A 222 -2.71 19.96 1.70
C VAL A 222 -2.10 19.20 0.52
N ALA A 223 -1.46 18.06 0.79
CA ALA A 223 -0.88 17.23 -0.26
C ALA A 223 -1.97 16.58 -1.11
N PHE A 224 -3.14 16.29 -0.54
CA PHE A 224 -4.28 15.74 -1.28
C PHE A 224 -4.81 16.73 -2.34
N GLY A 225 -4.86 18.02 -2.03
CA GLY A 225 -5.35 19.05 -2.96
C GLY A 225 -4.65 19.09 -4.32
N THR A 226 -3.39 18.64 -4.42
CA THR A 226 -2.60 18.72 -5.65
C THR A 226 -2.86 17.59 -6.65
N TRP A 227 -3.57 16.53 -6.26
CA TRP A 227 -3.82 15.37 -7.13
C TRP A 227 -5.13 14.64 -6.79
N GLY A 228 -5.50 14.58 -5.51
CA GLY A 228 -6.68 13.85 -5.04
C GLY A 228 -8.00 14.49 -5.44
N VAL A 229 -8.05 15.82 -5.56
CA VAL A 229 -9.24 16.54 -6.07
C VAL A 229 -9.56 16.12 -7.50
N ASP A 230 -8.54 16.02 -8.37
CA ASP A 230 -8.72 15.58 -9.76
C ASP A 230 -9.28 14.14 -9.82
N LEU A 231 -8.86 13.27 -8.91
CA LEU A 231 -9.38 11.91 -8.81
C LEU A 231 -10.84 11.89 -8.36
N LEU A 232 -11.23 12.72 -7.38
CA LEU A 232 -12.64 12.85 -6.98
C LEU A 232 -13.48 13.39 -8.14
N CYS A 233 -13.02 14.42 -8.83
CA CYS A 233 -13.68 14.96 -10.03
C CYS A 233 -13.86 13.88 -11.12
N SER A 234 -12.86 13.02 -11.32
CA SER A 234 -12.97 11.89 -12.23
C SER A 234 -14.00 10.84 -11.76
N GLN A 235 -14.05 10.52 -10.46
CA GLN A 235 -14.98 9.51 -9.92
C GLN A 235 -16.44 9.97 -9.93
N LEU A 236 -16.71 11.29 -10.00
CA LEU A 236 -18.07 11.80 -10.24
C LEU A 236 -18.67 11.31 -11.57
N HIS A 237 -17.85 10.86 -12.51
CA HIS A 237 -18.29 10.33 -13.80
C HIS A 237 -18.51 8.82 -13.78
N ASP A 238 -18.26 8.11 -12.66
CA ASP A 238 -18.39 6.65 -12.58
C ASP A 238 -19.78 6.16 -13.01
N THR A 239 -19.83 5.01 -13.67
CA THR A 239 -21.08 4.40 -14.14
C THR A 239 -21.95 3.91 -12.99
N ASN A 240 -21.35 3.56 -11.85
CA ASN A 240 -22.06 3.06 -10.68
C ASN A 240 -22.43 4.20 -9.72
N GLN A 241 -23.71 4.33 -9.41
CA GLN A 241 -24.22 5.39 -8.54
C GLN A 241 -23.66 5.33 -7.11
N THR A 242 -23.35 4.15 -6.56
CA THR A 242 -22.77 4.01 -5.21
C THR A 242 -21.38 4.62 -5.13
N VAL A 243 -20.56 4.46 -6.18
CA VAL A 243 -19.23 5.09 -6.26
C VAL A 243 -19.35 6.61 -6.35
N VAL A 244 -20.31 7.11 -7.14
CA VAL A 244 -20.58 8.56 -7.27
C VAL A 244 -21.06 9.14 -5.93
N LEU A 245 -21.95 8.45 -5.21
CA LEU A 245 -22.44 8.90 -3.90
C LEU A 245 -21.34 8.94 -2.85
N GLU A 246 -20.46 7.93 -2.83
CA GLU A 246 -19.30 7.93 -1.94
C GLU A 246 -18.36 9.10 -2.28
N THR A 247 -18.09 9.33 -3.57
CA THR A 247 -17.29 10.46 -4.05
C THR A 247 -17.88 11.80 -3.58
N VAL A 248 -19.18 12.00 -3.74
CA VAL A 248 -19.91 13.19 -3.29
C VAL A 248 -19.73 13.40 -1.79
N SER A 249 -19.87 12.35 -0.99
CA SER A 249 -19.69 12.44 0.46
C SER A 249 -18.27 12.85 0.84
N ILE A 250 -17.26 12.38 0.10
CA ILE A 250 -15.87 12.79 0.32
C ILE A 250 -15.65 14.25 -0.09
N ILE A 251 -16.27 14.70 -1.19
CA ILE A 251 -16.21 16.11 -1.61
C ILE A 251 -16.84 16.99 -0.53
N ASP A 252 -18.01 16.63 -0.01
CA ASP A 252 -18.67 17.42 1.04
C ASP A 252 -17.80 17.56 2.31
N GLU A 253 -17.10 16.49 2.71
CA GLU A 253 -16.10 16.55 3.77
C GLU A 253 -14.90 17.44 3.39
N ALA A 254 -14.37 17.29 2.17
CA ALA A 254 -13.24 18.08 1.69
C ALA A 254 -13.53 19.60 1.65
N LEU A 255 -14.79 19.99 1.40
CA LEU A 255 -15.22 21.39 1.40
C LEU A 255 -15.22 22.03 2.79
N GLU A 256 -14.94 21.30 3.87
CA GLU A 256 -14.69 21.87 5.20
C GLU A 256 -13.31 22.55 5.27
N ASP A 257 -12.34 22.12 4.47
CA ASP A 257 -11.03 22.77 4.35
C ASP A 257 -11.08 23.86 3.27
N LYS A 258 -10.96 25.12 3.70
CA LYS A 258 -10.97 26.31 2.82
C LYS A 258 -10.05 26.21 1.61
N ARG A 259 -8.88 25.56 1.75
CA ARG A 259 -7.91 25.42 0.65
C ARG A 259 -8.47 24.51 -0.43
N LEU A 260 -9.04 23.37 -0.02
CA LEU A 260 -9.68 22.45 -0.94
C LEU A 260 -10.94 23.06 -1.55
N THR A 261 -11.70 23.83 -0.76
CA THR A 261 -12.85 24.59 -1.27
C THR A 261 -12.46 25.52 -2.43
N ASN A 262 -11.34 26.24 -2.32
CA ASN A 262 -10.83 27.09 -3.41
C ASN A 262 -10.46 26.27 -4.66
N ILE A 263 -9.88 25.09 -4.50
CA ILE A 263 -9.52 24.20 -5.62
C ILE A 263 -10.80 23.69 -6.30
N PHE A 264 -11.78 23.21 -5.54
CA PHE A 264 -13.08 22.79 -6.07
C PHE A 264 -13.83 23.93 -6.76
N HIS A 265 -13.72 25.17 -6.26
CA HIS A 265 -14.27 26.34 -6.93
C HIS A 265 -13.64 26.55 -8.32
N LYS A 266 -12.31 26.41 -8.45
CA LYS A 266 -11.62 26.48 -9.75
C LYS A 266 -12.04 25.34 -10.70
N GLN A 267 -12.43 24.18 -10.15
CA GLN A 267 -12.83 22.99 -10.91
C GLN A 267 -14.34 22.73 -10.93
N TRP A 268 -15.17 23.73 -10.63
CA TRP A 268 -16.61 23.53 -10.38
C TRP A 268 -17.35 22.83 -11.53
N HIS A 269 -16.87 22.99 -12.77
CA HIS A 269 -17.43 22.36 -13.96
C HIS A 269 -17.49 20.83 -13.85
N ALA A 270 -16.57 20.20 -13.11
CA ALA A 270 -16.59 18.75 -12.88
C ALA A 270 -17.87 18.30 -12.14
N LEU A 271 -18.44 19.15 -11.29
CA LEU A 271 -19.69 18.86 -10.56
C LEU A 271 -20.90 18.76 -11.48
N THR A 272 -20.83 19.30 -12.70
CA THR A 272 -21.96 19.21 -13.67
C THR A 272 -22.27 17.77 -14.07
N ALA A 273 -21.33 16.83 -13.87
CA ALA A 273 -21.55 15.39 -14.03
C ALA A 273 -22.71 14.84 -13.19
N LEU A 274 -23.03 15.49 -12.06
CA LEU A 274 -24.12 15.09 -11.18
C LEU A 274 -25.51 15.42 -11.74
N LYS A 275 -25.63 16.51 -12.53
CA LYS A 275 -26.93 16.99 -13.06
C LYS A 275 -27.62 15.96 -13.95
N THR A 276 -26.84 15.23 -14.72
CA THR A 276 -27.33 14.35 -15.77
C THR A 276 -27.59 12.92 -15.30
N LYS A 277 -27.19 12.57 -14.07
CA LYS A 277 -27.26 11.19 -13.57
C LYS A 277 -28.58 10.82 -12.89
N SER A 278 -29.12 11.69 -12.04
CA SER A 278 -30.43 11.48 -11.40
C SER A 278 -30.97 12.77 -10.76
N SER A 279 -32.27 12.83 -10.50
CA SER A 279 -32.88 13.96 -9.77
C SER A 279 -32.22 14.19 -8.42
N TYR A 280 -31.97 13.12 -7.66
CA TYR A 280 -31.33 13.20 -6.35
C TYR A 280 -29.91 13.75 -6.41
N LEU A 281 -29.09 13.31 -7.38
CA LEU A 281 -27.75 13.85 -7.58
C LEU A 281 -27.77 15.30 -8.07
N ASN A 282 -28.80 15.70 -8.81
CA ASN A 282 -29.00 17.10 -9.18
C ASN A 282 -29.30 17.99 -7.96
N ASP A 283 -30.08 17.50 -6.99
CA ASP A 283 -30.32 18.22 -5.73
C ASP A 283 -29.02 18.40 -4.93
N ILE A 284 -28.21 17.34 -4.83
CA ILE A 284 -26.88 17.39 -4.22
C ILE A 284 -25.97 18.40 -4.94
N TYR A 285 -25.98 18.42 -6.28
CA TYR A 285 -25.22 19.40 -7.05
C TYR A 285 -25.58 20.83 -6.65
N HIS A 286 -26.86 21.13 -6.49
CA HIS A 286 -27.30 22.46 -6.08
C HIS A 286 -26.84 22.81 -4.66
N LEU A 287 -26.86 21.86 -3.73
CA LEU A 287 -26.36 22.04 -2.37
C LEU A 287 -24.85 22.34 -2.34
N ILE A 288 -24.05 21.54 -3.05
CA ILE A 288 -22.60 21.75 -3.15
C ILE A 288 -22.31 23.10 -3.82
N SER A 289 -23.04 23.44 -4.89
CA SER A 289 -22.88 24.72 -5.60
C SER A 289 -23.19 25.91 -4.69
N ALA A 290 -24.26 25.83 -3.90
CA ALA A 290 -24.61 26.88 -2.93
C ALA A 290 -23.50 27.05 -1.88
N ARG A 291 -22.90 25.94 -1.41
CA ARG A 291 -21.76 25.96 -0.48
C ARG A 291 -20.53 26.62 -1.11
N LEU A 292 -20.20 26.30 -2.35
CA LEU A 292 -19.10 26.95 -3.09
C LEU A 292 -19.34 28.45 -3.29
N CYS A 293 -20.56 28.85 -3.61
CA CYS A 293 -20.94 30.26 -3.80
C CYS A 293 -21.04 31.05 -2.48
N SER A 294 -21.17 30.38 -1.34
CA SER A 294 -21.21 31.04 -0.03
C SER A 294 -19.87 31.63 0.41
N ILE A 295 -18.78 31.29 -0.29
CA ILE A 295 -17.44 31.81 -0.02
C ILE A 295 -17.35 33.24 -0.57
N PRO A 296 -17.05 34.22 0.28
CA PRO A 296 -16.83 35.59 -0.17
C PRO A 296 -15.74 35.66 -1.24
N PHE A 297 -15.98 36.41 -2.32
CA PHE A 297 -15.06 36.52 -3.46
C PHE A 297 -13.65 37.00 -3.04
N ASN A 298 -13.54 37.76 -1.95
CA ASN A 298 -12.28 38.24 -1.37
C ASN A 298 -11.51 37.19 -0.54
N GLN A 299 -12.10 36.01 -0.28
CA GLN A 299 -11.47 34.89 0.44
C GLN A 299 -11.02 33.76 -0.48
N LEU A 300 -11.46 33.77 -1.75
CA LEU A 300 -10.88 32.96 -2.80
C LEU A 300 -9.46 33.49 -3.05
N SER A 301 -8.45 32.71 -2.72
CA SER A 301 -7.04 33.10 -2.91
C SER A 301 -6.82 33.51 -4.37
N ALA A 302 -6.48 34.78 -4.60
CA ALA A 302 -5.89 35.24 -5.84
C ALA A 302 -4.49 34.64 -5.90
N ASP A 303 -4.33 33.65 -6.78
CA ASP A 303 -3.11 32.95 -7.19
C ASP A 303 -1.93 32.88 -6.21
#